data_AF-A0A2G6TKV5-F1
#
_entry.id   AF-A0A2G6TKV5-F1
#
_cell.length_a   1.000
_cell.length_b   1.000
_cell.length_c   1.000
_cell.angle_alpha   90.00
_cell.angle_beta   90.00
_cell.angle_gamma   90.00
#
_symmetry.space_group_name_H-M   'P 1'
#
loop_
_entity.id
_entity.type
_entity.pdbx_description
1 polymer ?
#
loop_
_entity_poly.entity_id
_entity_poly.type
_entity_poly.pdbx_seq_one_letter_code
_entity_poly.pdbx_strand_id
1 'polypeptide(L)'
;MKLIDQFYCIQTERFGDGSEKIVEEGIVSVKQELKRPLIRLIGENSDITTNKNRKLFVKTLRANPDPYSNESFTKEEFLFLSETYKFDIVEHDMYEGYLTSVLKIHPLYTSSADIIFIEEDDKEYLRIEFNRWEFEYQPRSAGEDSLGENITYVLGFWENPLLTDEIIAKLKM
;
A
#
# COMPACT_ATOMS: atom_id res chain seq x y z
N MET A 1 -13.74 4.88 -12.09
CA MET A 1 -13.32 4.16 -10.87
C MET A 1 -14.19 2.94 -10.64
N LYS A 2 -13.57 1.76 -10.68
CA LYS A 2 -14.17 0.46 -10.37
C LYS A 2 -13.35 -0.19 -9.25
N LEU A 3 -13.99 -0.62 -8.18
CA LEU A 3 -13.32 -1.40 -7.12
C LEU A 3 -13.00 -2.81 -7.64
N ILE A 4 -11.76 -3.25 -7.45
CA ILE A 4 -11.31 -4.63 -7.58
C ILE A 4 -11.25 -5.19 -6.16
N ASP A 5 -12.29 -5.91 -5.76
CA ASP A 5 -12.42 -6.45 -4.41
C ASP A 5 -11.75 -7.82 -4.24
N GLN A 6 -11.29 -8.43 -5.33
CA GLN A 6 -10.58 -9.70 -5.37
C GLN A 6 -9.38 -9.65 -6.33
N PHE A 7 -8.25 -10.24 -5.95
CA PHE A 7 -7.03 -10.28 -6.74
C PHE A 7 -6.25 -11.57 -6.49
N TYR A 8 -5.31 -11.88 -7.39
CA TYR A 8 -4.44 -13.04 -7.23
C TYR A 8 -3.29 -12.70 -6.29
N CYS A 9 -3.02 -13.58 -5.33
CA CYS A 9 -1.96 -13.39 -4.36
C CYS A 9 -1.22 -14.70 -4.11
N ILE A 10 0.11 -14.61 -3.99
CA ILE A 10 0.96 -15.67 -3.45
C ILE A 10 1.53 -15.13 -2.13
N GLN A 11 1.37 -15.86 -1.04
CA GLN A 11 1.91 -15.52 0.27
C GLN A 11 3.08 -16.45 0.59
N THR A 12 4.16 -15.89 1.13
CA THR A 12 5.36 -16.65 1.47
C THR A 12 5.74 -16.53 2.93
N GLU A 13 6.44 -17.54 3.43
CA GLU A 13 7.13 -17.53 4.71
C GLU A 13 8.63 -17.65 4.45
N ARG A 14 9.45 -16.96 5.25
CA ARG A 14 10.91 -17.02 5.15
C ARG A 14 11.48 -17.67 6.39
N PHE A 15 12.28 -18.70 6.20
CA PHE A 15 12.96 -19.40 7.28
C PHE A 15 14.29 -18.73 7.63
N GLY A 16 14.84 -19.06 8.80
CA GLY A 16 16.11 -18.50 9.29
C GLY A 16 17.33 -18.81 8.41
N ASP A 17 17.23 -19.80 7.52
CA ASP A 17 18.24 -20.10 6.49
C ASP A 17 18.10 -19.24 5.22
N GLY A 18 17.12 -18.33 5.21
CA GLY A 18 16.80 -17.45 4.10
C GLY A 18 15.94 -18.08 3.01
N SER A 19 15.59 -19.38 3.11
CA SER A 19 14.69 -20.04 2.17
C SER A 19 13.27 -19.51 2.30
N GLU A 20 12.54 -19.52 1.18
CA GLU A 20 11.14 -19.10 1.13
C GLU A 20 10.23 -20.29 0.77
N LYS A 21 9.07 -20.34 1.40
CA LYS A 21 8.02 -21.33 1.10
C LYS A 21 6.71 -20.61 0.84
N ILE A 22 6.04 -21.00 -0.24
CA ILE A 22 4.65 -20.59 -0.50
C ILE A 22 3.76 -21.24 0.57
N VAL A 23 3.08 -20.41 1.35
CA VAL A 23 2.14 -20.86 2.38
C VAL A 23 0.69 -20.82 1.91
N GLU A 24 0.39 -19.90 0.99
CA GLU A 24 -0.93 -19.76 0.40
C GLU A 24 -0.82 -19.16 -1.01
N GLU A 25 -1.66 -19.62 -1.93
CA GLU A 25 -1.72 -19.14 -3.31
C GLU A 25 -3.16 -19.22 -3.79
N GLY A 26 -3.68 -18.11 -4.33
CA GLY A 26 -5.03 -18.08 -4.86
C GLY A 26 -5.64 -16.68 -4.98
N ILE A 27 -6.95 -16.65 -5.17
CA ILE A 27 -7.74 -15.42 -5.21
C ILE A 27 -8.09 -15.02 -3.78
N VAL A 28 -7.72 -13.80 -3.41
CA VAL A 28 -7.95 -13.22 -2.09
C VAL A 28 -8.70 -11.91 -2.22
N SER A 29 -9.41 -11.50 -1.17
CA SER A 29 -10.13 -10.22 -1.13
C SER A 29 -9.28 -9.07 -0.59
N VAL A 30 -9.70 -7.83 -0.86
CA VAL A 30 -9.19 -6.65 -0.13
C VAL A 30 -9.61 -6.68 1.34
N LYS A 31 -9.02 -5.80 2.16
CA LYS A 31 -9.29 -5.62 3.59
C LYS A 31 -8.96 -6.84 4.45
N GLN A 32 -7.83 -7.46 4.16
CA GLN A 32 -7.28 -8.54 4.98
C GLN A 32 -5.77 -8.40 5.12
N GLU A 33 -5.23 -9.01 6.17
CA GLU A 33 -3.80 -9.15 6.40
C GLU A 33 -3.24 -10.26 5.50
N LEU A 34 -2.19 -9.95 4.75
CA LEU A 34 -1.51 -10.91 3.87
C LEU A 34 -0.04 -11.02 4.28
N LYS A 35 0.46 -12.25 4.37
CA LYS A 35 1.85 -12.56 4.72
C LYS A 35 2.75 -12.46 3.49
N ARG A 36 3.68 -11.51 3.49
CA ARG A 36 4.68 -11.28 2.43
C ARG A 36 4.09 -11.44 1.01
N PRO A 37 3.02 -10.69 0.67
CA PRO A 37 2.25 -11.01 -0.51
C PRO A 37 2.96 -10.59 -1.81
N LEU A 38 2.88 -11.46 -2.81
CA LEU A 38 3.10 -11.14 -4.21
C LEU A 38 1.73 -10.93 -4.86
N ILE A 39 1.28 -9.68 -4.89
CA ILE A 39 -0.02 -9.26 -5.41
C ILE A 39 0.03 -9.11 -6.92
N ARG A 40 -0.96 -9.69 -7.61
CA ARG A 40 -1.04 -9.64 -9.07
C ARG A 40 -2.48 -9.30 -9.51
N LEU A 41 -2.57 -8.41 -10.51
CA LEU A 41 -3.84 -8.06 -11.14
C LEU A 41 -4.40 -9.27 -11.89
N ILE A 42 -5.71 -9.50 -11.74
CA ILE A 42 -6.42 -10.52 -12.52
C ILE A 42 -6.75 -9.90 -13.88
N GLY A 43 -6.11 -10.39 -14.94
CA GLY A 43 -6.47 -10.13 -16.32
C GLY A 43 -6.85 -11.44 -17.03
N GLU A 44 -7.83 -11.40 -17.93
CA GLU A 44 -8.16 -12.52 -18.81
C GLU A 44 -6.94 -12.80 -19.71
N ASN A 45 -6.26 -13.93 -19.50
CA ASN A 45 -5.25 -14.50 -20.37
C ASN A 45 -4.09 -13.57 -20.77
N SER A 46 -3.10 -13.39 -19.90
CA SER A 46 -1.70 -13.31 -20.34
C SER A 46 -0.77 -13.53 -19.15
N ASP A 47 0.36 -14.14 -19.45
CA ASP A 47 1.36 -14.57 -18.47
C ASP A 47 1.66 -13.51 -17.42
N ILE A 48 1.46 -13.94 -16.18
CA ILE A 48 1.39 -13.14 -14.95
C ILE A 48 2.80 -12.61 -14.54
N THR A 49 3.79 -12.72 -15.43
CA THR A 49 5.15 -12.21 -15.25
C THR A 49 5.45 -11.19 -16.34
N THR A 50 5.63 -9.93 -15.92
CA THR A 50 6.19 -8.81 -16.71
C THR A 50 5.42 -8.41 -17.96
N ASN A 51 4.32 -7.66 -17.79
CA ASN A 51 3.91 -6.75 -18.86
C ASN A 51 5.02 -5.71 -19.05
N LYS A 52 5.65 -5.70 -20.23
CA LYS A 52 6.81 -4.85 -20.55
C LYS A 52 6.51 -3.35 -20.41
N ASN A 53 5.23 -2.97 -20.45
CA ASN A 53 4.80 -1.59 -20.39
C ASN A 53 4.33 -1.17 -18.99
N ARG A 54 4.33 -2.07 -18.00
CA ARG A 54 3.85 -1.74 -16.66
C ARG A 54 4.81 -0.76 -15.99
N LYS A 55 4.29 0.39 -15.60
CA LYS A 55 4.97 1.35 -14.71
C LYS A 55 4.31 1.34 -13.35
N LEU A 56 5.12 1.35 -12.31
CA LEU A 56 4.67 1.31 -10.93
C LEU A 56 5.32 2.47 -10.19
N PHE A 57 4.48 3.27 -9.54
CA PHE A 57 4.89 4.42 -8.76
C PHE A 57 4.37 4.25 -7.34
N VAL A 58 5.26 4.36 -6.35
CA VAL A 58 4.92 4.21 -4.92
C VAL A 58 5.15 5.53 -4.23
N LYS A 59 4.17 5.97 -3.47
CA LYS A 59 4.31 7.12 -2.59
C LYS A 59 3.64 6.85 -1.25
N THR A 60 4.24 7.30 -0.16
CA THR A 60 3.62 7.22 1.15
C THR A 60 2.51 8.26 1.28
N LEU A 61 1.35 7.85 1.79
CA LEU A 61 0.17 8.69 2.02
C LEU A 61 0.36 9.56 3.27
N ARG A 62 0.93 10.74 3.05
CA ARG A 62 1.14 11.82 4.02
C ARG A 62 0.96 13.19 3.36
N ALA A 63 0.48 14.16 4.13
CA ALA A 63 0.47 15.57 3.76
C ALA A 63 1.52 16.33 4.56
N ASN A 64 2.22 17.25 3.88
CA ASN A 64 3.16 18.17 4.49
C ASN A 64 2.62 19.60 4.32
N PRO A 65 2.53 20.41 5.39
CA PRO A 65 2.12 21.80 5.30
C PRO A 65 3.14 22.71 4.61
N ASP A 66 4.37 22.24 4.37
CA ASP A 66 5.41 23.00 3.66
C ASP A 66 4.99 23.27 2.19
N PRO A 67 4.71 24.53 1.82
CA PRO A 67 4.27 24.88 0.47
C PRO A 67 5.38 24.69 -0.58
N TYR A 68 6.62 24.45 -0.17
CA TYR A 68 7.75 24.17 -1.06
C TYR A 68 8.00 22.67 -1.25
N SER A 69 7.27 21.80 -0.52
CA SER A 69 7.35 20.36 -0.70
C SER A 69 6.53 19.91 -1.90
N ASN A 70 7.09 20.06 -3.10
CA ASN A 70 6.47 19.58 -4.34
C ASN A 70 6.25 18.06 -4.35
N GLU A 71 6.96 17.33 -3.49
CA GLU A 71 6.84 15.88 -3.34
C GLU A 71 5.67 15.45 -2.44
N SER A 72 5.14 16.33 -1.59
CA SER A 72 4.09 15.95 -0.64
C SER A 72 2.70 16.33 -1.14
N PHE A 73 1.69 15.59 -0.68
CA PHE A 73 0.32 16.02 -0.88
C PHE A 73 0.04 17.27 -0.06
N THR A 74 -0.76 18.20 -0.62
CA THR A 74 -1.35 19.26 0.20
C THR A 74 -2.42 18.68 1.12
N LYS A 75 -2.86 19.46 2.09
CA LYS A 75 -3.95 19.06 2.98
C LYS A 75 -5.23 18.75 2.20
N GLU A 76 -5.57 19.57 1.21
CA GLU A 76 -6.77 19.44 0.39
C GLU A 76 -6.71 18.18 -0.48
N GLU A 77 -5.58 17.93 -1.14
CA GLU A 77 -5.36 16.71 -1.92
C GLU A 77 -5.45 15.46 -1.02
N PHE A 78 -4.88 15.52 0.17
CA PHE A 78 -4.88 14.39 1.09
C PHE A 78 -6.26 14.10 1.67
N LEU A 79 -7.04 15.13 1.98
CA LEU A 79 -8.45 15.01 2.36
C LEU A 79 -9.28 14.42 1.22
N PHE A 80 -9.08 14.90 -0.01
CA PHE A 80 -9.73 14.35 -1.20
C PHE A 80 -9.44 12.86 -1.36
N LEU A 81 -8.17 12.45 -1.22
CA LEU A 81 -7.78 11.03 -1.29
C LEU A 81 -8.43 10.21 -0.17
N SER A 82 -8.40 10.71 1.07
CA SER A 82 -9.02 10.06 2.24
C SER A 82 -10.52 9.86 2.04
N GLU A 83 -11.22 10.88 1.57
CA GLU A 83 -12.66 10.81 1.30
C GLU A 83 -12.98 9.88 0.12
N THR A 84 -12.16 9.88 -0.92
CA THR A 84 -12.38 9.06 -2.13
C THR A 84 -12.11 7.58 -1.86
N TYR A 85 -10.99 7.26 -1.20
CA TYR A 85 -10.51 5.89 -1.01
C TYR A 85 -10.74 5.32 0.39
N LYS A 86 -11.39 6.10 1.28
CA LYS A 86 -11.88 5.67 2.60
C LYS A 86 -10.78 5.14 3.53
N PHE A 87 -9.67 5.88 3.63
CA PHE A 87 -8.67 5.67 4.69
C PHE A 87 -8.76 6.74 5.76
N ASP A 88 -8.41 6.38 6.99
CA ASP A 88 -8.36 7.32 8.10
C ASP A 88 -7.09 8.18 8.04
N ILE A 89 -7.23 9.40 8.54
CA ILE A 89 -6.11 10.35 8.72
C ILE A 89 -5.98 10.73 10.19
N VAL A 90 -4.75 11.05 10.59
CA VAL A 90 -4.45 11.68 11.86
C VAL A 90 -3.45 12.81 11.64
N GLU A 91 -3.49 13.81 12.50
CA GLU A 91 -2.49 14.87 12.54
C GLU A 91 -1.33 14.45 13.46
N HIS A 92 -0.11 14.84 13.09
CA HIS A 92 1.07 14.49 13.85
C HIS A 92 1.15 15.29 15.16
N ASP A 93 1.31 14.60 16.29
CA ASP A 93 1.28 15.22 17.63
C ASP A 93 2.30 16.36 17.81
N MET A 94 3.47 16.27 17.14
CA MET A 94 4.55 17.27 17.26
C MET A 94 4.60 18.30 16.12
N TYR A 95 3.93 18.05 14.99
CA TYR A 95 4.09 18.87 13.79
C TYR A 95 2.71 19.28 13.26
N GLU A 96 2.28 20.47 13.63
CA GLU A 96 1.01 21.05 13.20
C GLU A 96 0.91 21.07 11.65
N GLY A 97 -0.24 20.65 11.13
CA GLY A 97 -0.52 20.57 9.70
C GLY A 97 0.03 19.32 9.01
N TYR A 98 0.89 18.53 9.64
CA TYR A 98 1.35 17.26 9.08
C TYR A 98 0.27 16.20 9.28
N LEU A 99 -0.27 15.68 8.18
CA LEU A 99 -1.29 14.63 8.21
C LEU A 99 -0.69 13.32 7.72
N THR A 100 -1.10 12.23 8.33
CA THR A 100 -0.67 10.89 7.95
C THR A 100 -1.85 9.94 7.90
N SER A 101 -1.78 8.97 6.99
CA SER A 101 -2.77 7.90 6.91
C SER A 101 -2.55 6.90 8.03
N VAL A 102 -3.62 6.33 8.58
CA VAL A 102 -3.54 5.35 9.68
C VAL A 102 -4.50 4.20 9.48
N LEU A 103 -4.13 3.04 10.03
CA LEU A 103 -4.97 1.85 10.07
C LEU A 103 -5.20 1.41 11.52
N LYS A 104 -6.43 1.53 12.00
CA LYS A 104 -6.78 1.32 13.42
C LYS A 104 -7.25 -0.09 13.76
N ILE A 105 -7.03 -1.07 12.88
CA ILE A 105 -7.48 -2.46 13.11
C ILE A 105 -6.58 -3.22 14.10
N HIS A 106 -5.30 -2.84 14.19
CA HIS A 106 -4.34 -3.46 15.09
C HIS A 106 -3.29 -2.43 15.55
N PRO A 107 -2.89 -2.40 16.84
CA PRO A 107 -1.90 -1.43 17.36
C PRO A 107 -0.51 -1.51 16.72
N LEU A 108 -0.24 -2.56 15.96
CA LEU A 108 1.04 -2.77 15.31
C LEU A 108 1.14 -2.06 13.95
N TYR A 109 0.03 -1.50 13.42
CA TYR A 109 0.09 -0.62 12.26
C TYR A 109 0.45 0.79 12.71
N THR A 110 1.74 1.04 12.82
CA THR A 110 2.29 2.34 13.22
C THR A 110 2.69 3.21 12.02
N SER A 111 2.88 2.58 10.86
CA SER A 111 3.31 3.23 9.63
C SER A 111 2.14 3.71 8.77
N SER A 112 2.38 4.79 8.02
CA SER A 112 1.47 5.30 7.00
C SER A 112 1.21 4.25 5.91
N ALA A 113 0.06 4.36 5.24
CA ALA A 113 -0.15 3.61 4.02
C ALA A 113 0.75 4.09 2.89
N ASP A 114 1.02 3.19 1.96
CA ASP A 114 1.51 3.52 0.63
C ASP A 114 0.37 3.52 -0.37
N ILE A 115 0.41 4.48 -1.28
CA ILE A 115 -0.41 4.53 -2.49
C ILE A 115 0.48 4.10 -3.67
N ILE A 116 0.05 3.03 -4.34
CA ILE A 116 0.73 2.44 -5.49
C ILE A 116 -0.10 2.73 -6.72
N PHE A 117 0.40 3.60 -7.59
CA PHE A 117 -0.19 3.91 -8.89
C PHE A 117 0.46 3.06 -9.97
N ILE A 118 -0.36 2.38 -10.76
CA ILE A 118 0.08 1.42 -11.78
C ILE A 118 -0.49 1.85 -13.12
N GLU A 119 0.38 2.04 -14.09
CA GLU A 119 -0.01 2.22 -15.50
C GLU A 119 0.32 0.93 -16.24
N GLU A 120 -0.66 0.37 -16.92
CA GLU A 120 -0.50 -0.84 -17.71
C GLU A 120 -1.33 -0.74 -18.99
N ASP A 121 -0.62 -0.61 -20.12
CA ASP A 121 -1.19 -0.32 -21.43
C ASP A 121 -2.09 0.95 -21.37
N ASP A 122 -3.37 0.85 -21.74
CA ASP A 122 -4.34 1.96 -21.68
C ASP A 122 -5.15 1.97 -20.36
N LYS A 123 -4.66 1.28 -19.32
CA LYS A 123 -5.33 1.16 -18.03
C LYS A 123 -4.50 1.73 -16.89
N GLU A 124 -5.20 2.35 -15.96
CA GLU A 124 -4.64 2.87 -14.72
C GLU A 124 -5.24 2.13 -13.54
N TYR A 125 -4.41 1.82 -12.57
CA TYR A 125 -4.82 1.20 -11.33
C TYR A 125 -4.22 1.92 -10.12
N LEU A 126 -4.93 1.83 -9.00
CA LEU A 126 -4.49 2.36 -7.72
C LEU A 126 -4.65 1.31 -6.64
N ARG A 127 -3.61 1.05 -5.87
CA ARG A 127 -3.67 0.20 -4.68
C ARG A 127 -3.26 1.03 -3.47
N ILE A 128 -3.98 0.87 -2.36
CA ILE A 128 -3.58 1.44 -1.07
C ILE A 128 -3.33 0.29 -0.11
N GLU A 129 -2.16 0.29 0.52
CA GLU A 129 -1.77 -0.75 1.46
C GLU A 129 -1.05 -0.20 2.69
N PHE A 130 -1.27 -0.86 3.82
CA PHE A 130 -0.56 -0.59 5.07
C PHE A 130 0.38 -1.75 5.33
N ASN A 131 1.61 -1.45 5.70
CA ASN A 131 2.61 -2.45 6.04
C ASN A 131 2.85 -2.45 7.55
N ARG A 132 3.03 -3.64 8.10
CA ARG A 132 3.60 -3.86 9.43
C ARG A 132 4.91 -4.59 9.26
N TRP A 133 6.02 -3.95 9.63
CA TRP A 133 7.34 -4.52 9.48
C TRP A 133 7.77 -5.34 10.70
N GLU A 134 8.62 -6.32 10.44
CA GLU A 134 9.19 -7.25 11.42
C GLU A 134 9.99 -6.57 12.56
N PHE A 135 10.41 -5.32 12.35
CA PHE A 135 11.25 -4.56 13.28
C PHE A 135 10.51 -3.48 14.07
N GLU A 136 9.26 -3.15 13.73
CA GLU A 136 8.54 -2.03 14.35
C GLU A 136 8.01 -2.37 15.76
N TYR A 137 8.02 -3.64 16.16
CA TYR A 137 7.54 -4.08 17.47
C TYR A 137 8.31 -5.30 18.01
N GLN A 138 9.63 -5.17 18.14
CA GLN A 138 10.44 -6.19 18.80
C GLN A 138 10.66 -5.84 20.29
N PRO A 139 10.01 -6.53 21.24
CA PRO A 139 10.33 -6.36 22.66
C PRO A 139 11.72 -6.90 23.03
N ARG A 140 12.34 -7.76 22.19
CA ARG A 140 13.70 -8.31 22.35
C ARG A 140 14.37 -8.55 20.99
N SER A 141 15.70 -8.63 21.00
CA SER A 141 16.57 -8.64 19.81
C SER A 141 16.08 -9.53 18.66
N ALA A 142 16.51 -9.17 17.44
CA ALA A 142 16.15 -9.73 16.12
C ALA A 142 16.11 -11.26 15.91
N GLY A 143 16.37 -12.08 16.93
CA GLY A 143 16.33 -13.55 16.86
C GLY A 143 15.30 -14.25 17.75
N GLU A 144 14.45 -13.54 18.52
CA GLU A 144 13.55 -14.19 19.50
C GLU A 144 12.05 -14.11 19.19
N ASP A 145 11.60 -13.32 18.21
CA ASP A 145 10.17 -13.25 17.86
C ASP A 145 9.86 -13.90 16.52
N SER A 146 9.21 -15.07 16.59
CA SER A 146 8.61 -15.76 15.45
C SER A 146 7.35 -15.06 14.92
N LEU A 147 6.91 -13.93 15.50
CA LEU A 147 5.71 -13.16 15.13
C LEU A 147 5.99 -11.88 14.32
N GLY A 148 7.26 -11.54 14.08
CA GLY A 148 7.68 -10.44 13.21
C GLY A 148 7.44 -10.74 11.72
N GLU A 149 6.26 -11.22 11.36
CA GLU A 149 5.93 -11.48 9.97
C GLU A 149 5.70 -10.14 9.25
N ASN A 150 6.33 -9.94 8.10
CA ASN A 150 5.99 -8.83 7.21
C ASN A 150 4.55 -9.04 6.69
N ILE A 151 3.65 -8.23 7.20
CA ILE A 151 2.23 -8.25 6.88
C ILE A 151 1.89 -7.00 6.06
N THR A 152 1.18 -7.22 4.95
CA THR A 152 0.59 -6.15 4.16
C THR A 152 -0.93 -6.26 4.27
N TYR A 153 -1.57 -5.17 4.71
CA TYR A 153 -3.01 -5.01 4.68
C TYR A 153 -3.40 -4.17 3.46
N VAL A 154 -4.05 -4.80 2.49
CA VAL A 154 -4.53 -4.10 1.28
C VAL A 154 -5.88 -3.45 1.59
N LEU A 155 -5.92 -2.13 1.72
CA LEU A 155 -7.16 -1.40 1.98
C LEU A 155 -8.14 -1.52 0.81
N GLY A 156 -7.62 -1.36 -0.41
CA GLY A 156 -8.40 -1.43 -1.63
C GLY A 156 -7.54 -1.35 -2.88
N PHE A 157 -8.15 -1.76 -3.99
CA PHE A 157 -7.56 -1.77 -5.31
C PHE A 157 -8.61 -1.26 -6.31
N TRP A 158 -8.28 -0.28 -7.14
CA TRP A 158 -9.21 0.36 -8.06
C TRP A 158 -8.66 0.39 -9.49
N GLU A 159 -9.53 0.11 -10.46
CA GLU A 159 -9.31 0.34 -11.89
C GLU A 159 -9.89 1.70 -12.29
N ASN A 160 -9.17 2.45 -13.12
CA ASN A 160 -9.50 3.82 -13.53
C ASN A 160 -9.77 4.73 -12.32
N PRO A 161 -8.76 4.93 -11.44
CA PRO A 161 -8.92 5.68 -10.20
C PRO A 161 -9.35 7.13 -10.44
N LEU A 162 -10.08 7.72 -9.49
CA LEU A 162 -10.44 9.14 -9.55
C LEU A 162 -9.29 9.95 -8.94
N LEU A 163 -8.48 10.57 -9.78
CA LEU A 163 -7.33 11.39 -9.40
C LEU A 163 -7.34 12.68 -10.23
N THR A 164 -6.80 13.77 -9.68
CA THR A 164 -6.56 15.00 -10.45
C THR A 164 -5.18 14.93 -11.12
N ASP A 165 -4.96 15.77 -12.14
CA ASP A 165 -3.69 15.85 -12.84
C ASP A 165 -2.53 16.20 -11.89
N GLU A 166 -2.76 17.04 -10.89
CA GLU A 166 -1.78 17.42 -9.87
C GLU A 166 -1.40 16.22 -8.99
N ILE A 167 -2.38 15.42 -8.56
CA ILE A 167 -2.15 14.21 -7.78
C ILE A 167 -1.38 13.18 -8.61
N ILE A 168 -1.76 12.98 -9.88
CA ILE A 168 -1.06 12.07 -10.80
C ILE A 168 0.39 12.52 -10.99
N ALA A 169 0.63 13.82 -11.20
CA ALA A 169 1.97 14.36 -11.33
C ALA A 169 2.82 14.05 -10.10
N LYS A 170 2.30 14.27 -8.89
CA LYS A 170 3.00 13.95 -7.63
C LYS A 170 3.26 12.47 -7.46
N LEU A 171 2.32 11.61 -7.82
CA LEU A 171 2.49 10.15 -7.74
C LEU A 171 3.64 9.69 -8.66
N LYS A 172 3.87 10.36 -9.79
CA LYS A 172 4.89 10.00 -10.80
C LYS A 172 6.28 10.62 -10.56
N MET A 173 6.43 11.49 -9.56
CA MET A 173 7.73 12.07 -9.17
C MET A 173 8.53 11.10 -8.31
#